data_AF-A0A1Q9SRS5-F1
#
_entry.id   AF-A0A1Q9SRS5-F1
#
_cell.length_a   1.000
_cell.length_b   1.000
_cell.length_c   1.000
_cell.angle_alpha   90.00
_cell.angle_beta   90.00
_cell.angle_gamma   90.00
#
_symmetry.space_group_name_H-M   'P 1'
#
loop_
_entity.id
_entity.type
_entity.pdbx_description
1 polymer ?
#
loop_
_entity_poly.entity_id
_entity_poly.type
_entity_poly.pdbx_seq_one_letter_code
_entity_poly.pdbx_strand_id
1 'polypeptide(L)'
;MGVRESGSVRLRAAWNMANLSTPLGLLVAALTGTPVVRGPEGLLLGFGYRPRLPKAGAFTVGNVVLFRAGPDDVAARPRLLAHESRHASQYALCLGLPFLPLYGAAAGWSVLRCGHPAPHNPFEVRAGLADGGYRVRPRRRRKRTRP
;
A
#
# COMPACT_ATOMS: atom_id res chain seq x y z
N MET A 1 -25.62 -11.70 -4.14
CA MET A 1 -25.61 -11.46 -2.68
C MET A 1 -24.62 -10.34 -2.40
N GLY A 2 -25.06 -9.09 -2.30
CA GLY A 2 -24.17 -7.95 -2.07
C GLY A 2 -23.64 -8.01 -0.65
N VAL A 3 -22.36 -8.34 -0.47
CA VAL A 3 -21.68 -8.21 0.83
C VAL A 3 -21.84 -6.76 1.25
N ARG A 4 -22.58 -6.51 2.34
CA ARG A 4 -22.66 -5.17 2.92
C ARG A 4 -21.26 -4.79 3.33
N GLU A 5 -20.68 -3.79 2.66
CA GLU A 5 -19.39 -3.26 3.05
C GLU A 5 -19.45 -2.78 4.51
N SER A 6 -18.47 -3.20 5.32
CA SER A 6 -18.38 -2.83 6.73
C SER A 6 -18.42 -1.30 6.88
N GLY A 7 -19.08 -0.79 7.93
CA GLY A 7 -19.15 0.64 8.21
C GLY A 7 -17.78 1.32 8.28
N SER A 8 -16.76 0.59 8.77
CA SER A 8 -15.37 1.07 8.82
C SER A 8 -14.76 1.29 7.42
N VAL A 9 -15.10 0.43 6.45
CA VAL A 9 -14.61 0.52 5.08
C VAL A 9 -15.20 1.75 4.38
N ARG A 10 -16.51 1.97 4.56
CA ARG A 10 -17.19 3.16 4.03
C ARG A 10 -16.66 4.45 4.65
N LEU A 11 -16.41 4.45 5.96
CA LEU A 11 -15.83 5.59 6.66
C LEU A 11 -14.43 5.92 6.14
N ARG A 12 -13.56 4.91 5.99
CA ARG A 12 -12.24 5.08 5.39
C ARG A 12 -12.33 5.68 3.98
N ALA A 13 -13.19 5.13 3.13
CA ALA A 13 -13.37 5.61 1.76
C ALA A 13 -13.84 7.07 1.71
N ALA A 14 -14.83 7.42 2.54
CA ALA A 14 -15.31 8.79 2.67
C ALA A 14 -14.21 9.74 3.17
N TRP A 15 -13.42 9.31 4.15
CA TRP A 15 -12.33 10.11 4.69
C TRP A 15 -11.21 10.34 3.68
N ASN A 16 -10.81 9.31 2.95
CA ASN A 16 -9.82 9.44 1.87
C ASN A 16 -10.33 10.25 0.68
N MET A 17 -11.65 10.29 0.47
CA MET A 17 -12.26 11.23 -0.47
C MET A 17 -12.18 12.67 0.05
N ALA A 18 -12.56 12.89 1.32
CA ALA A 18 -12.57 14.21 1.94
C ALA A 18 -11.16 14.83 2.05
N ASN A 19 -10.14 14.03 2.36
CA ASN A 19 -8.75 14.48 2.47
C ASN A 19 -8.02 14.55 1.11
N LEU A 20 -8.75 14.38 0.00
CA LEU A 20 -8.27 14.46 -1.38
C LEU A 20 -7.23 13.42 -1.81
N SER A 21 -6.89 12.45 -0.97
CA SER A 21 -5.96 11.38 -1.35
C SER A 21 -6.54 10.45 -2.42
N THR A 22 -7.83 10.07 -2.33
CA THR A 22 -8.49 9.27 -3.38
C THR A 22 -8.60 10.05 -4.70
N PRO A 23 -9.05 11.32 -4.72
CA PRO A 23 -8.96 12.17 -5.91
C PRO A 23 -7.56 12.24 -6.51
N LEU A 24 -6.52 12.38 -5.69
CA LEU A 24 -5.13 12.37 -6.17
C LEU A 24 -4.78 11.03 -6.83
N GLY A 25 -5.13 9.90 -6.21
CA GLY A 25 -4.91 8.58 -6.80
C GLY A 25 -5.61 8.41 -8.15
N LEU A 26 -6.84 8.91 -8.28
CA LEU A 26 -7.59 8.91 -9.54
C LEU A 26 -6.94 9.82 -10.59
N LEU A 27 -6.46 10.99 -10.18
CA LEU A 27 -5.71 11.89 -11.06
C LEU A 27 -4.43 11.21 -11.57
N VAL A 28 -3.67 10.52 -10.71
CA VAL A 28 -2.49 9.75 -11.12
C VAL A 28 -2.88 8.66 -12.11
N ALA A 29 -3.97 7.93 -11.86
CA ALA A 29 -4.46 6.91 -12.78
C ALA A 29 -4.80 7.52 -14.15
N ALA A 30 -5.53 8.63 -14.18
CA ALA A 30 -5.92 9.34 -15.39
C ALA A 30 -4.70 9.85 -16.18
N LEU A 31 -3.75 10.53 -15.51
CA LEU A 31 -2.53 11.06 -16.14
C LEU A 31 -1.62 9.97 -16.71
N THR A 32 -1.76 8.74 -16.22
CA THR A 32 -0.94 7.59 -16.64
C THR A 32 -1.68 6.64 -17.56
N GLY A 33 -2.93 6.95 -17.93
CA GLY A 33 -3.78 6.09 -18.75
C GLY A 33 -4.06 4.73 -18.10
N THR A 34 -4.04 4.66 -16.77
CA THR A 34 -4.25 3.42 -16.02
C THR A 34 -5.75 3.20 -15.80
N PRO A 35 -6.38 2.18 -16.43
CA PRO A 35 -7.79 1.90 -16.24
C PRO A 35 -8.08 1.45 -14.81
N VAL A 36 -9.10 2.04 -14.18
CA VAL A 36 -9.49 1.80 -12.79
C VAL A 36 -10.84 1.10 -12.72
N VAL A 37 -10.93 0.04 -11.92
CA VAL A 37 -12.17 -0.69 -11.64
C VAL A 37 -12.44 -0.74 -10.13
N ARG A 38 -13.68 -1.00 -9.73
CA ARG A 38 -14.01 -1.19 -8.31
C ARG A 38 -13.49 -2.54 -7.83
N GLY A 39 -12.80 -2.52 -6.70
CA GLY A 39 -12.31 -3.70 -6.00
C GLY A 39 -13.04 -3.94 -4.68
N PRO A 40 -12.63 -4.98 -3.93
CA PRO A 40 -13.16 -5.26 -2.61
C PRO A 40 -12.73 -4.19 -1.60
N GLU A 41 -13.41 -4.14 -0.46
CA GLU A 41 -13.15 -3.19 0.63
C GLU A 41 -13.20 -1.72 0.17
N GLY A 42 -14.08 -1.39 -0.78
CA GLY A 42 -14.22 -0.03 -1.28
C GLY A 42 -12.95 0.53 -1.94
N LEU A 43 -12.02 -0.34 -2.35
CA LEU A 43 -10.82 0.05 -3.10
C LEU A 43 -11.14 0.28 -4.58
N LEU A 44 -10.30 1.08 -5.22
CA LEU A 44 -10.31 1.33 -6.65
C LEU A 44 -9.00 0.79 -7.23
N LEU A 45 -9.07 -0.26 -8.04
CA LEU A 45 -7.91 -0.99 -8.53
C LEU A 45 -7.59 -0.53 -9.95
N GLY A 46 -6.42 0.08 -10.14
CA GLY A 46 -5.87 0.41 -11.45
C GLY A 46 -4.86 -0.63 -11.90
N PHE A 47 -4.93 -1.04 -13.16
CA PHE A 47 -4.07 -2.10 -13.71
C PHE A 47 -3.21 -1.64 -14.89
N GLY A 48 -2.03 -2.24 -15.03
CA GLY A 48 -1.13 -1.96 -16.14
C GLY A 48 -0.36 -0.64 -16.01
N TYR A 49 -0.09 -0.18 -14.78
CA TYR A 49 0.70 1.03 -14.53
C TYR A 49 2.10 0.95 -15.16
N ARG A 50 2.35 1.77 -16.18
CA ARG A 50 3.59 1.75 -16.98
C ARG A 50 4.71 2.70 -16.53
N PRO A 51 4.46 3.88 -15.91
CA PRO A 51 5.54 4.80 -15.56
C PRO A 51 6.63 4.14 -14.71
N ARG A 52 7.87 4.62 -14.82
CA ARG A 52 9.05 3.98 -14.18
C ARG A 52 9.10 4.13 -12.66
N LEU A 53 8.44 5.16 -12.13
CA LEU A 53 8.33 5.43 -10.70
C LEU A 53 6.87 5.32 -10.28
N PRO A 54 6.57 4.83 -9.07
CA PRO A 54 7.49 4.25 -8.09
C PRO A 54 8.02 2.86 -8.52
N LYS A 55 9.22 2.49 -8.04
CA LYS A 55 9.84 1.17 -8.29
C LYS A 55 9.21 0.08 -7.40
N ALA A 56 7.90 -0.11 -7.53
CA ALA A 56 7.12 -1.12 -6.83
C ALA A 56 6.18 -1.84 -7.81
N GLY A 57 5.77 -3.06 -7.47
CA GLY A 57 4.80 -3.83 -8.27
C GLY A 57 3.36 -3.33 -8.12
N ALA A 58 3.08 -2.70 -6.99
CA ALA A 58 1.84 -2.02 -6.66
C ALA A 58 2.13 -0.82 -5.74
N PHE A 59 1.23 0.15 -5.68
CA PHE A 59 1.24 1.18 -4.65
C PHE A 59 -0.16 1.77 -4.44
N THR A 60 -0.41 2.28 -3.24
CA THR A 60 -1.68 2.86 -2.84
C THR A 60 -1.60 4.38 -2.74
N VAL A 61 -2.66 5.09 -3.16
CA VAL A 61 -2.90 6.52 -2.94
C VAL A 61 -4.36 6.72 -2.54
N GLY A 62 -4.61 7.02 -1.27
CA GLY A 62 -5.97 7.04 -0.72
C GLY A 62 -6.62 5.66 -0.83
N ASN A 63 -7.78 5.55 -1.48
CA ASN A 63 -8.41 4.27 -1.81
C ASN A 63 -8.05 3.71 -3.20
N VAL A 64 -7.16 4.36 -3.94
CA VAL A 64 -6.73 3.89 -5.26
C VAL A 64 -5.47 3.05 -5.13
N VAL A 65 -5.48 1.83 -5.65
CA VAL A 65 -4.33 0.93 -5.69
C VAL A 65 -3.93 0.73 -7.14
N LEU A 66 -2.71 1.11 -7.50
CA LEU A 66 -2.18 1.05 -8.86
C LEU A 66 -1.22 -0.13 -8.98
N PHE A 67 -1.57 -1.11 -9.79
CA PHE A 67 -0.79 -2.31 -10.08
C PHE A 67 -0.10 -2.20 -11.43
N ARG A 68 1.14 -2.69 -11.51
CA ARG A 68 1.82 -2.93 -12.80
C ARG A 68 1.29 -4.18 -13.49
N ALA A 69 0.91 -5.19 -12.69
CA ALA A 69 0.39 -6.45 -13.17
C ALA A 69 -1.06 -6.33 -13.66
N GLY A 70 -1.54 -7.35 -14.38
CA GLY A 70 -2.92 -7.42 -14.85
C GLY A 70 -3.91 -7.87 -13.75
N PRO A 71 -5.23 -7.81 -14.03
CA PRO A 71 -6.26 -8.23 -13.09
C PRO A 71 -6.10 -9.67 -12.59
N ASP A 72 -5.80 -10.61 -13.48
CA ASP A 72 -5.68 -12.04 -13.15
C ASP A 72 -4.50 -12.33 -12.21
N ASP A 73 -3.37 -11.67 -12.44
CA ASP A 73 -2.18 -11.77 -11.58
C ASP A 73 -2.46 -11.24 -10.16
N VAL A 74 -3.26 -10.18 -10.06
CA VAL A 74 -3.63 -9.57 -8.78
C VAL A 74 -4.68 -10.41 -8.06
N ALA A 75 -5.64 -10.98 -8.79
CA ALA A 75 -6.62 -11.92 -8.25
C ALA A 75 -5.94 -13.15 -7.61
N ALA A 76 -4.83 -13.61 -8.19
CA ALA A 76 -4.01 -14.69 -7.63
C ALA A 76 -3.20 -14.28 -6.38
N ARG A 77 -3.21 -13.00 -5.97
CA ARG A 77 -2.42 -12.45 -4.85
C ARG A 77 -3.29 -11.72 -3.82
N PRO A 78 -4.26 -12.40 -3.17
CA PRO A 78 -5.18 -11.75 -2.22
C PRO A 78 -4.47 -11.11 -1.02
N ARG A 79 -3.31 -11.66 -0.61
CA ARG A 79 -2.49 -11.08 0.47
C ARG A 79 -1.90 -9.72 0.08
N LEU A 80 -1.46 -9.56 -1.16
CA LEU A 80 -0.98 -8.27 -1.66
C LEU A 80 -2.09 -7.22 -1.60
N LEU A 81 -3.31 -7.60 -1.99
CA LEU A 81 -4.45 -6.69 -1.90
C LEU A 81 -4.77 -6.29 -0.45
N ALA A 82 -4.67 -7.23 0.51
CA ALA A 82 -4.83 -6.92 1.93
C ALA A 82 -3.73 -5.97 2.46
N HIS A 83 -2.50 -6.11 1.96
CA HIS A 83 -1.39 -5.19 2.25
C HIS A 83 -1.70 -3.76 1.77
N GLU A 84 -2.11 -3.62 0.51
CA GLU A 84 -2.49 -2.33 -0.07
C GLU A 84 -3.73 -1.72 0.63
N SER A 85 -4.71 -2.54 1.02
CA SER A 85 -5.85 -2.08 1.83
C SER A 85 -5.41 -1.46 3.15
N ARG A 86 -4.38 -2.02 3.82
CA ARG A 86 -3.84 -1.44 5.05
C ARG A 86 -3.18 -0.08 4.80
N HIS A 87 -2.52 0.12 3.65
CA HIS A 87 -2.04 1.43 3.25
C HIS A 87 -3.17 2.44 3.02
N ALA A 88 -4.29 2.04 2.43
CA ALA A 88 -5.46 2.91 2.30
C ALA A 88 -5.97 3.39 3.68
N SER A 89 -5.94 2.52 4.70
CA SER A 89 -6.28 2.90 6.07
C SER A 89 -5.25 3.85 6.69
N GLN A 90 -3.96 3.68 6.37
CA GLN A 90 -2.91 4.59 6.82
C GLN A 90 -3.04 5.98 6.20
N TYR A 91 -3.40 6.09 4.91
CA TYR A 91 -3.76 7.36 4.29
C TYR A 91 -4.86 8.07 5.08
N ALA A 92 -5.90 7.33 5.48
CA ALA A 92 -7.00 7.92 6.22
C ALA A 92 -6.54 8.43 7.58
N LEU A 93 -5.78 7.62 8.32
CA LEU A 93 -5.24 7.98 9.65
C LEU A 93 -4.24 9.14 9.60
N CYS A 94 -3.49 9.28 8.50
CA CYS A 94 -2.50 10.34 8.28
C CYS A 94 -3.08 11.58 7.57
N LEU A 95 -4.40 11.74 7.50
CA LEU A 95 -5.07 12.90 6.89
C LEU A 95 -4.72 13.10 5.40
N GLY A 96 -4.48 12.01 4.66
CA GLY A 96 -4.23 12.05 3.23
C GLY A 96 -2.75 12.29 2.89
N LEU A 97 -2.44 13.44 2.31
CA LEU A 97 -1.10 13.77 1.79
C LEU A 97 0.05 13.71 2.79
N PRO A 98 -0.11 14.04 4.10
CA PRO A 98 0.98 13.90 5.07
C PRO A 98 1.53 12.48 5.19
N PHE A 99 0.77 11.46 4.78
CA PHE A 99 1.27 10.08 4.69
C PHE A 99 2.53 9.96 3.82
N LEU A 100 2.60 10.66 2.68
CA LEU A 100 3.71 10.53 1.73
C LEU A 100 5.07 10.93 2.32
N PRO A 101 5.25 12.14 2.91
CA PRO A 101 6.52 12.50 3.53
C PRO A 101 6.83 11.64 4.77
N LEU A 102 5.83 11.25 5.57
CA LEU A 102 6.04 10.36 6.72
C LEU A 102 6.53 8.98 6.28
N TYR A 103 5.91 8.41 5.25
CA TYR A 103 6.32 7.15 4.66
C TYR A 103 7.73 7.27 4.06
N GLY A 104 8.01 8.34 3.32
CA GLY A 104 9.33 8.59 2.72
C GLY A 104 10.44 8.70 3.78
N ALA A 105 10.19 9.44 4.86
CA ALA A 105 11.13 9.56 5.98
C ALA A 105 11.37 8.20 6.67
N ALA A 106 10.32 7.42 6.91
CA ALA A 106 10.42 6.08 7.47
C ALA A 106 11.17 5.09 6.56
N ALA A 107 10.91 5.15 5.25
CA ALA A 107 11.61 4.35 4.26
C ALA A 107 13.10 4.73 4.21
N GLY A 108 13.41 6.03 4.18
CA GLY A 108 14.78 6.55 4.23
C GLY A 108 15.52 6.11 5.50
N TRP A 109 14.88 6.20 6.66
CA TRP A 109 15.42 5.68 7.92
C TRP A 109 15.73 4.17 7.83
N SER A 110 14.83 3.39 7.24
CA SER A 110 15.05 1.95 7.06
C SER A 110 16.22 1.66 6.12
N VAL A 111 16.37 2.43 5.03
CA VAL A 111 17.52 2.33 4.13
C VAL A 111 18.82 2.66 4.87
N LEU A 112 18.85 3.73 5.66
CA LEU A 112 20.04 4.10 6.46
C LEU A 112 20.43 3.00 7.47
N ARG A 113 19.46 2.23 7.98
CA ARG A 113 19.70 1.20 9.00
C ARG A 113 20.11 -0.16 8.42
N CYS A 114 19.55 -0.56 7.28
CA CYS A 114 19.76 -1.92 6.76
C CYS A 114 19.82 -2.03 5.22
N GLY A 115 19.92 -0.90 4.51
CA GLY A 115 19.98 -0.87 3.04
C GLY A 115 18.67 -1.21 2.33
N HIS A 116 17.54 -1.30 3.06
CA HIS A 116 16.24 -1.67 2.50
C HIS A 116 15.12 -0.79 3.08
N PRO A 117 14.17 -0.29 2.26
CA PRO A 117 13.16 0.67 2.70
C PRO A 117 12.03 0.14 3.61
N ALA A 118 11.95 -1.18 3.82
CA ALA A 118 10.75 -1.81 4.39
C ALA A 118 10.94 -2.35 5.83
N PRO A 119 12.05 -3.06 6.18
CA PRO A 119 12.14 -3.76 7.47
C PRO A 119 12.04 -2.88 8.72
N HIS A 120 12.42 -1.60 8.63
CA HIS A 120 12.33 -0.63 9.73
C HIS A 120 11.34 0.50 9.46
N ASN A 121 10.53 0.40 8.39
CA ASN A 121 9.47 1.34 8.11
C ASN A 121 8.19 0.87 8.83
N PRO A 122 7.68 1.59 9.86
CA PRO A 122 6.51 1.15 10.60
C PRO A 122 5.25 1.06 9.74
N PHE A 123 5.15 1.81 8.63
CA PHE A 123 4.03 1.72 7.71
C PHE A 123 4.02 0.37 6.98
N GLU A 124 5.19 -0.07 6.50
CA GLU A 124 5.39 -1.37 5.86
C GLU A 124 5.21 -2.54 6.83
N VAL A 125 5.76 -2.41 8.04
CA VAL A 125 5.60 -3.43 9.10
C VAL A 125 4.13 -3.59 9.48
N ARG A 126 3.40 -2.49 9.69
CA ARG A 126 1.96 -2.51 10.00
C ARG A 126 1.10 -2.95 8.81
N ALA A 127 1.55 -2.71 7.58
CA ALA A 127 0.92 -3.22 6.38
C ALA A 127 1.24 -4.71 6.12
N GLY A 128 2.09 -5.35 6.93
CA GLY A 128 2.43 -6.76 6.79
C GLY A 128 3.43 -6.99 5.67
N LEU A 129 4.71 -7.07 6.03
CA LEU A 129 5.83 -7.23 5.09
C LEU A 129 5.68 -8.44 4.17
N ALA A 130 5.30 -9.60 4.73
CA ALA A 130 5.17 -10.84 3.96
C ALA A 130 4.05 -10.75 2.90
N ASP A 131 2.99 -10.01 3.22
CA ASP A 131 1.84 -9.82 2.34
C ASP A 131 2.20 -8.88 1.17
N GLY A 132 3.07 -7.89 1.40
CA GLY A 132 3.65 -7.03 0.37
C GLY A 132 4.77 -7.71 -0.46
N GLY A 133 5.05 -8.99 -0.22
CA GLY A 133 6.07 -9.74 -0.95
C GLY A 133 7.51 -9.57 -0.41
N TYR A 134 7.70 -8.87 0.71
CA TYR A 134 9.01 -8.79 1.35
C TYR A 134 9.33 -10.08 2.07
N ARG A 135 10.46 -10.71 1.70
CA ARG A 135 11.00 -11.85 2.43
C ARG A 135 11.49 -11.37 3.80
N VAL A 136 10.71 -11.64 4.85
CA VAL A 136 11.17 -11.49 6.23
C VAL A 136 12.30 -12.50 6.43
N ARG A 137 13.56 -12.10 6.23
CA ARG A 137 14.69 -12.94 6.65
C ARG A 137 14.53 -13.17 8.15
N PRO A 138 14.49 -14.42 8.63
CA PRO A 138 14.44 -14.66 10.07
C PRO A 138 15.62 -13.92 10.70
N ARG A 139 15.33 -13.02 11.65
CA ARG A 139 16.36 -12.32 12.42
C ARG A 139 17.33 -13.39 12.91
N ARG A 140 18.58 -13.37 12.42
CA ARG A 140 19.64 -14.25 12.93
C ARG A 140 19.66 -14.05 14.44
N ARG A 141 19.15 -15.02 15.19
CA ARG A 141 19.23 -15.05 16.64
C ARG A 141 20.72 -15.05 16.93
N ARG A 142 21.26 -13.90 17.34
CA ARG A 142 22.66 -13.75 17.72
C ARG A 142 22.86 -14.78 18.83
N LYS A 143 23.54 -15.90 18.54
CA LYS A 143 23.89 -16.88 19.57
C LYS A 143 24.66 -16.09 20.61
N ARG A 144 24.09 -15.93 21.82
CA ARG A 144 24.86 -15.50 22.99
C ARG A 144 25.86 -16.63 23.20
N THR A 145 27.07 -16.46 22.69
CA THR A 145 28.24 -17.15 23.22
C THR A 145 28.38 -16.65 24.65
N ARG A 146 27.95 -17.48 25.61
CA ARG A 146 28.37 -17.32 27.01
C ARG A 146 29.81 -17.84 27.11
N PRO A 147 30.70 -17.12 27.79
CA PRO A 147 32.00 -17.67 28.19
C PRO A 147 31.80 -18.79 29.22
#